data_AF-A0A3D5UXA0-F1
#
_entry.id   AF-A0A3D5UXA0-F1
#
_cell.length_a   1.000
_cell.length_b   1.000
_cell.length_c   1.000
_cell.angle_alpha   90.00
_cell.angle_beta   90.00
_cell.angle_gamma   90.00
#
_symmetry.space_group_name_H-M   'P 1'
#
loop_
_entity.id
_entity.type
_entity.pdbx_description
1 polymer ?
#
loop_
_entity_poly.entity_id
_entity_poly.type
_entity_poly.pdbx_seq_one_letter_code
_entity_poly.pdbx_strand_id
1 'polypeptide(L)'
;MKRLMAAAISLVVAIAAIGFGIIWFLPSAQDAIMARVVASNVAVTTAVLDEDALHVVLCGTGSPVPDPERAQSCAIVYAGGKVFMVDSGLGGWERLARFRLPVDDLTAILLTHFHSD
;
A
#
# COMPACT_ATOMS: atom_id res chain seq x y z
N MET A 1 35.22 27.81 -27.58
CA MET A 1 33.83 27.73 -27.08
C MET A 1 33.10 26.48 -27.55
N LYS A 2 32.91 26.25 -28.86
CA LYS A 2 32.16 25.08 -29.39
C LYS A 2 32.68 23.70 -28.93
N ARG A 3 34.01 23.51 -28.87
CA ARG A 3 34.63 22.25 -28.39
C ARG A 3 34.41 21.99 -26.90
N LEU A 4 34.42 23.04 -26.08
CA LEU A 4 34.15 22.93 -24.64
C LEU A 4 32.67 22.62 -24.38
N MET A 5 31.77 23.24 -25.15
CA MET A 5 30.34 22.91 -25.09
C MET A 5 30.07 21.45 -25.52
N ALA A 6 30.71 21.00 -26.61
CA ALA A 6 30.58 19.62 -27.05
C ALA A 6 31.09 18.63 -25.99
N ALA A 7 32.26 18.89 -25.39
CA ALA A 7 32.80 18.07 -24.31
C ALA A 7 31.88 18.03 -23.07
N ALA A 8 31.30 19.17 -22.69
CA ALA A 8 30.36 19.23 -21.58
C ALA A 8 29.08 18.42 -21.85
N ILE A 9 28.52 18.52 -23.06
CA ILE A 9 27.35 17.74 -23.47
C ILE A 9 27.67 16.25 -23.47
N SER A 10 28.81 15.83 -24.05
CA SER A 10 29.24 14.43 -24.06
C SER A 10 29.40 13.87 -22.65
N LEU A 11 29.93 14.65 -21.71
CA LEU A 11 30.06 14.24 -20.31
C LEU A 11 28.70 14.02 -19.65
N VAL A 12 27.74 14.93 -19.85
CA VAL A 12 26.38 14.80 -19.30
C VAL A 12 25.70 13.56 -19.87
N VAL A 13 25.81 13.31 -21.18
CA VAL A 13 25.23 12.13 -21.83
C VAL A 13 25.86 10.85 -21.29
N ALA A 14 27.19 10.82 -21.10
CA ALA A 14 27.87 9.67 -20.53
C ALA A 14 27.41 9.38 -19.08
N ILE A 15 27.27 10.41 -18.24
CA ILE A 15 26.77 10.27 -16.87
C ILE A 15 25.32 9.75 -16.86
N ALA A 16 24.46 10.29 -17.72
CA ALA A 16 23.08 9.83 -17.82
C ALA A 16 22.98 8.37 -18.29
N ALA A 17 23.81 7.96 -19.26
CA ALA A 17 23.87 6.58 -19.74
C ALA A 17 24.35 5.60 -18.65
N ILE A 18 25.36 6.00 -17.86
CA ILE A 18 25.83 5.20 -16.72
C ILE A 18 24.74 5.11 -15.65
N GLY A 19 24.10 6.23 -15.30
CA GLY A 19 22.99 6.25 -14.33
C GLY A 19 21.82 5.39 -14.78
N PHE A 20 21.45 5.46 -16.07
CA PHE A 20 20.44 4.60 -16.66
C PHE A 20 20.86 3.13 -16.60
N GLY A 21 22.10 2.80 -16.95
CA GLY A 21 22.63 1.44 -16.85
C GLY A 21 22.61 0.90 -15.42
N ILE A 22 22.95 1.73 -14.43
CA ILE A 22 22.86 1.36 -13.02
C ILE A 22 21.42 1.00 -12.65
N ILE A 23 20.45 1.85 -12.97
CA ILE A 23 19.04 1.60 -12.66
C ILE A 23 18.52 0.37 -13.44
N TRP A 24 18.88 0.23 -14.71
CA TRP A 24 18.35 -0.84 -15.57
C TRP A 24 18.91 -2.22 -15.21
N PHE A 25 20.19 -2.31 -14.87
CA PHE A 25 20.87 -3.59 -14.68
C PHE A 25 21.09 -3.99 -13.21
N LEU A 26 20.95 -3.09 -12.24
CA LEU A 26 21.10 -3.42 -10.82
C LEU A 26 19.72 -3.46 -10.12
N PRO A 27 19.21 -4.65 -9.76
CA PRO A 27 17.95 -4.78 -9.02
C PRO A 27 17.92 -3.98 -7.71
N SER A 28 19.03 -3.92 -6.98
CA SER A 28 19.11 -3.14 -5.73
C SER A 28 18.88 -1.64 -5.92
N ALA A 29 19.26 -1.08 -7.07
CA ALA A 29 18.98 0.31 -7.40
C ALA A 29 17.48 0.52 -7.68
N GLN A 30 16.84 -0.43 -8.38
CA GLN A 30 15.40 -0.42 -8.63
C GLN A 30 14.62 -0.54 -7.31
N ASP A 31 15.01 -1.48 -6.46
CA ASP A 31 14.37 -1.72 -5.15
C ASP A 31 14.48 -0.50 -4.24
N ALA A 32 15.65 0.15 -4.17
CA ALA A 32 15.84 1.35 -3.37
C ALA A 32 14.96 2.52 -3.86
N ILE A 33 14.85 2.71 -5.17
CA ILE A 33 13.97 3.73 -5.77
C ILE A 33 12.51 3.38 -5.48
N MET A 34 12.10 2.12 -5.69
CA MET A 34 10.74 1.65 -5.44
C MET A 34 10.35 1.85 -3.97
N ALA A 35 11.19 1.40 -3.03
CA ALA A 35 10.96 1.56 -1.60
C ALA A 35 10.81 3.04 -1.22
N ARG A 36 11.64 3.93 -1.79
CA ARG A 36 11.56 5.37 -1.55
C ARG A 36 10.25 5.98 -2.08
N VAL A 37 9.80 5.54 -3.26
CA VAL A 37 8.54 5.98 -3.87
C VAL A 37 7.34 5.47 -3.08
N VAL A 38 7.35 4.20 -2.67
CA VAL A 38 6.29 3.64 -1.83
C VAL A 38 6.21 4.39 -0.50
N ALA A 39 7.35 4.56 0.19
CA ALA A 39 7.39 5.26 1.48
C ALA A 39 6.91 6.73 1.40
N SER A 40 7.09 7.41 0.26
CA SER A 40 6.61 8.79 0.08
C SER A 40 5.15 8.91 -0.37
N ASN A 41 4.56 7.83 -0.92
CA ASN A 41 3.19 7.86 -1.45
C ASN A 41 2.18 7.08 -0.59
N VAL A 42 2.63 6.22 0.30
CA VAL A 42 1.78 5.50 1.25
C VAL A 42 1.61 6.37 2.50
N ALA A 43 0.61 7.24 2.48
CA ALA A 43 0.11 7.88 3.70
C ALA A 43 -0.80 6.89 4.42
N VAL A 44 -0.63 6.73 5.73
CA VAL A 44 -1.45 5.85 6.58
C VAL A 44 -2.30 6.70 7.52
N THR A 45 -3.57 6.37 7.65
CA THR A 45 -4.51 6.98 8.60
C THR A 45 -4.24 6.41 9.99
N THR A 46 -3.50 7.13 10.82
CA THR A 46 -3.16 6.68 12.18
C THR A 46 -4.24 6.97 13.22
N ALA A 47 -5.31 7.69 12.84
CA ALA A 47 -6.38 8.06 13.76
C ALA A 47 -7.13 6.85 14.36
N VAL A 48 -7.01 5.67 13.76
CA VAL A 48 -7.60 4.42 14.27
C VAL A 48 -6.70 3.65 15.23
N LEU A 49 -5.44 4.09 15.42
CA LEU A 49 -4.42 3.43 16.25
C LEU A 49 -4.40 3.94 17.70
N ASP A 50 -5.41 4.67 18.13
CA ASP A 50 -5.54 5.09 19.53
C ASP A 50 -5.78 3.86 20.42
N GLU A 51 -4.84 3.58 21.32
CA GLU A 51 -4.90 2.41 22.21
C GLU A 51 -6.01 2.52 23.27
N ASP A 52 -6.43 3.74 23.62
CA ASP A 52 -7.48 4.01 24.60
C ASP A 52 -8.89 4.01 23.97
N ALA A 53 -9.00 3.68 22.68
CA ALA A 53 -10.24 3.63 21.93
C ALA A 53 -10.48 2.26 21.28
N LEU A 54 -11.76 2.01 20.96
CA LEU A 54 -12.19 0.92 20.08
C LEU A 54 -12.65 1.52 18.76
N HIS A 55 -11.93 1.23 17.69
CA HIS A 55 -12.34 1.61 16.34
C HIS A 55 -12.81 0.40 15.58
N VAL A 56 -14.02 0.47 15.02
CA VAL A 56 -14.53 -0.53 14.09
C VAL A 56 -14.75 0.15 12.75
N VAL A 57 -14.14 -0.37 11.70
CA VAL A 57 -14.36 0.08 10.34
C VAL A 57 -15.00 -1.04 9.53
N LEU A 58 -16.12 -0.72 8.90
CA LEU A 58 -16.81 -1.63 7.98
C LEU A 58 -16.15 -1.51 6.60
N CYS A 59 -15.26 -2.45 6.29
CA CYS A 59 -14.64 -2.55 4.96
C CYS A 59 -15.57 -3.15 3.92
N GLY A 60 -16.65 -3.79 4.33
CA GLY A 60 -17.75 -4.17 3.45
C GLY A 60 -19.01 -4.56 4.20
N THR A 61 -20.14 -4.30 3.53
CA THR A 61 -21.52 -4.48 4.03
C THR A 61 -22.40 -5.15 2.96
N GLY A 62 -21.74 -5.79 2.01
CA GLY A 62 -22.28 -6.55 0.89
C GLY A 62 -22.89 -7.87 1.32
N SER A 63 -23.36 -8.62 0.34
CA SER A 63 -23.74 -10.03 0.49
C SER A 63 -23.03 -10.84 -0.60
N PRO A 64 -23.32 -12.14 -0.78
CA PRO A 64 -22.77 -12.90 -1.90
C PRO A 64 -23.15 -12.33 -3.27
N VAL A 65 -24.22 -11.54 -3.34
CA VAL A 65 -24.66 -10.91 -4.58
C VAL A 65 -23.70 -9.76 -4.93
N PRO A 66 -23.06 -9.78 -6.12
CA PRO A 66 -22.13 -8.73 -6.53
C PRO A 66 -22.82 -7.36 -6.54
N ASP A 67 -22.17 -6.39 -5.89
CA ASP A 67 -22.62 -5.01 -5.82
C ASP A 67 -21.42 -4.08 -6.11
N PRO A 68 -21.51 -3.18 -7.11
CA PRO A 68 -20.41 -2.27 -7.45
C PRO A 68 -20.12 -1.23 -6.34
N GLU A 69 -21.10 -0.92 -5.49
CA GLU A 69 -21.00 0.09 -4.44
C GLU A 69 -20.64 -0.52 -3.08
N ARG A 70 -20.84 -1.84 -2.88
CA ARG A 70 -20.58 -2.51 -1.60
C ARG A 70 -19.67 -3.73 -1.75
N ALA A 71 -18.52 -3.70 -1.07
CA ALA A 71 -17.72 -4.91 -0.85
C ALA A 71 -18.46 -5.89 0.07
N GLN A 72 -18.15 -7.18 -0.03
CA GLN A 72 -18.78 -8.24 0.78
C GLN A 72 -18.36 -8.18 2.26
N SER A 73 -18.83 -9.10 3.10
CA SER A 73 -18.74 -8.98 4.57
C SER A 73 -17.29 -8.80 5.04
N CYS A 74 -17.01 -7.67 5.69
CA CYS A 74 -15.68 -7.35 6.18
C CYS A 74 -15.77 -6.25 7.24
N ALA A 75 -15.18 -6.49 8.41
CA ALA A 75 -14.90 -5.46 9.40
C ALA A 75 -13.46 -5.55 9.88
N ILE A 76 -12.84 -4.41 10.13
CA ILE A 76 -11.54 -4.33 10.80
C ILE A 76 -11.70 -3.59 12.13
N VAL A 77 -11.07 -4.11 13.16
CA VAL A 77 -11.20 -3.66 14.55
C VAL A 77 -9.82 -3.31 15.08
N TYR A 78 -9.67 -2.09 15.61
CA TYR A 78 -8.47 -1.62 16.30
C TYR A 78 -8.83 -1.42 17.76
N ALA A 79 -8.10 -2.07 18.67
CA ALA A 79 -8.30 -1.94 20.10
C ALA A 79 -7.06 -2.36 20.88
N GLY A 80 -6.63 -1.54 21.85
CA GLY A 80 -5.55 -1.89 22.79
C GLY A 80 -4.25 -2.31 22.09
N GLY A 81 -3.85 -1.59 21.03
CA GLY A 81 -2.65 -1.92 20.24
C GLY A 81 -2.75 -3.21 19.43
N LYS A 82 -3.96 -3.75 19.22
CA LYS A 82 -4.24 -4.94 18.41
C LYS A 82 -5.16 -4.62 17.26
N VAL A 83 -4.97 -5.34 16.15
CA VAL A 83 -5.77 -5.21 14.94
C VAL A 83 -6.39 -6.56 14.60
N PHE A 84 -7.71 -6.63 14.50
CA PHE A 84 -8.43 -7.85 14.16
C PHE A 84 -9.26 -7.62 12.91
N MET A 85 -9.31 -8.62 12.02
CA MET A 85 -10.22 -8.62 10.89
C MET A 85 -11.31 -9.66 11.12
N VAL A 86 -12.56 -9.28 10.92
CA VAL A 86 -13.74 -10.15 11.01
C VAL A 86 -14.30 -10.31 9.60
N ASP A 87 -14.30 -11.54 9.12
CA ASP A 87 -14.53 -11.94 7.73
C ASP A 87 -13.56 -11.29 6.72
N SER A 88 -13.54 -11.82 5.49
CA SER A 88 -12.63 -11.36 4.42
C SER A 88 -13.31 -11.39 3.05
N GLY A 89 -14.55 -10.91 3.01
CA GLY A 89 -15.33 -10.81 1.80
C GLY A 89 -14.63 -10.07 0.66
N LEU A 90 -14.98 -10.44 -0.57
CA LEU A 90 -14.37 -9.89 -1.77
C LEU A 90 -14.53 -8.36 -1.82
N GLY A 91 -13.44 -7.67 -2.17
CA GLY A 91 -13.38 -6.20 -2.22
C GLY A 91 -13.06 -5.51 -0.88
N GLY A 92 -13.11 -6.23 0.25
CA GLY A 92 -12.81 -5.64 1.57
C GLY A 92 -11.40 -5.05 1.65
N TRP A 93 -10.38 -5.79 1.17
CA TRP A 93 -8.99 -5.32 1.10
C TRP A 93 -8.83 -4.05 0.25
N GLU A 94 -9.51 -3.99 -0.89
CA GLU A 94 -9.46 -2.81 -1.78
C GLU A 94 -10.05 -1.57 -1.08
N ARG A 95 -11.10 -1.76 -0.26
CA ARG A 95 -11.67 -0.68 0.56
C ARG A 95 -10.70 -0.24 1.65
N LEU A 96 -10.08 -1.16 2.38
CA LEU A 96 -9.06 -0.83 3.39
C LEU A 96 -7.89 -0.03 2.80
N ALA A 97 -7.38 -0.45 1.63
CA ALA A 97 -6.32 0.25 0.92
C ALA A 97 -6.76 1.67 0.49
N ARG A 98 -7.99 1.84 0.00
CA ARG A 98 -8.56 3.17 -0.31
C ARG A 98 -8.73 4.05 0.91
N PHE A 99 -9.10 3.48 2.05
CA PHE A 99 -9.21 4.17 3.33
C PHE A 99 -7.85 4.48 3.96
N ARG A 100 -6.76 3.92 3.40
CA ARG A 100 -5.39 4.07 3.89
C ARG A 100 -5.25 3.61 5.33
N LEU A 101 -5.95 2.54 5.68
CA LEU A 101 -5.94 2.02 7.03
C LEU A 101 -4.72 1.11 7.27
N PRO A 102 -4.09 1.20 8.45
CA PRO A 102 -2.97 0.33 8.84
C PRO A 102 -3.46 -1.12 9.00
N VAL A 103 -2.73 -2.06 8.41
CA VAL A 103 -3.08 -3.50 8.38
C VAL A 103 -1.83 -4.39 8.54
N ASP A 104 -0.69 -3.76 8.77
CA ASP A 104 0.63 -4.34 8.96
C ASP A 104 0.73 -5.18 10.24
N ASP A 105 0.07 -4.73 11.32
CA ASP A 105 0.05 -5.43 12.61
C ASP A 105 -1.22 -6.26 12.83
N LEU A 106 -1.72 -6.89 11.76
CA LEU A 106 -2.90 -7.76 11.85
C LEU A 106 -2.65 -8.93 12.81
N THR A 107 -3.36 -8.90 13.94
CA THR A 107 -3.20 -9.85 15.04
C THR A 107 -3.89 -11.17 14.73
N ALA A 108 -5.10 -11.13 14.16
CA ALA A 108 -5.83 -12.32 13.74
C ALA A 108 -6.90 -11.98 12.69
N ILE A 109 -7.27 -13.00 11.92
CA ILE A 109 -8.46 -13.02 11.06
C ILE A 109 -9.47 -13.99 11.67
N LEU A 110 -10.68 -13.51 11.93
CA LEU A 110 -11.78 -14.25 12.52
C LEU A 110 -12.83 -14.47 11.44
N LEU A 111 -13.09 -15.72 11.08
CA LEU A 111 -14.15 -16.06 10.13
C LEU A 111 -15.41 -16.44 10.91
N THR A 112 -16.52 -15.78 10.61
CA THR A 112 -17.81 -16.05 11.25
C THR A 112 -18.38 -17.41 10.81
N HIS A 113 -18.22 -17.73 9.53
CA HIS A 113 -18.63 -18.98 8.89
C HIS A 113 -17.89 -19.15 7.56
N PHE A 114 -18.28 -20.14 6.75
CA PHE A 114 -17.60 -20.50 5.50
C PHE A 114 -18.47 -20.29 4.25
N HIS A 115 -19.30 -19.25 4.23
CA HIS A 115 -19.74 -18.73 2.93
C HIS A 115 -18.63 -17.93 2.28
N SER A 116 -18.74 -17.74 0.97
CA SER A 116 -17.70 -17.11 0.16
C SER A 116 -17.62 -15.60 0.32
N ASP A 117 -18.65 -14.98 0.91
CA ASP A 117 -18.83 -13.54 1.04
C ASP A 117 -18.24 -12.96 2.32
#